data_AF-A0A836T9K3-F1
#
_entry.id   AF-A0A836T9K3-F1
#
_cell.length_a   1.000
_cell.length_b   1.000
_cell.length_c   1.000
_cell.angle_alpha   90.00
_cell.angle_beta   90.00
_cell.angle_gamma   90.00
#
_symmetry.space_group_name_H-M   'P 1'
#
loop_
_entity.id
_entity.type
_entity.pdbx_description
1 polymer ?
#
loop_
_entity_poly.entity_id
_entity_poly.type
_entity_poly.pdbx_seq_one_letter_code
_entity_poly.pdbx_strand_id
1 'polypeptide(L)'
;MSNGRFELGVGRGASPYELAYYNVPFLESKYMFEESIDVLRKGLRASRLNHKGEKYTFRDVPMEIPPLQQPNPPFWFGAFSNPNAQFAGNLGMNAVCGGTNKMVHDLKEIYDPARAAARGTERDLNPHVEKPMFGAFRHCFVGETDSEADAIAKPAYKKKVI
;
A
#
# COMPACT_ATOMS: atom_id res chain seq x y z
N MET A 1 1.79 5.38 -21.85
CA MET A 1 2.98 6.01 -21.22
C MET A 1 4.00 4.99 -20.73
N SER A 2 3.68 4.14 -19.76
CA SER A 2 4.66 3.15 -19.24
C SER A 2 4.67 1.80 -19.98
N ASN A 3 3.76 1.59 -20.94
CA ASN A 3 3.52 0.28 -21.58
C ASN A 3 3.25 -0.84 -20.55
N GLY A 4 2.41 -0.56 -19.55
CA GLY A 4 1.98 -1.55 -18.56
C GLY A 4 2.98 -1.81 -17.43
N ARG A 5 4.05 -1.00 -17.30
CA ARG A 5 5.05 -1.14 -16.24
C ARG A 5 4.68 -0.42 -14.94
N PHE A 6 3.51 0.20 -14.85
CA PHE A 6 3.11 0.96 -13.66
C PHE A 6 2.47 0.02 -12.63
N GLU A 7 2.80 0.22 -11.35
CA GLU A 7 2.16 -0.44 -10.22
C GLU A 7 1.73 0.63 -9.22
N LEU A 8 0.55 0.47 -8.63
CA LEU A 8 -0.12 1.50 -7.83
C LEU A 8 0.13 1.30 -6.33
N GLY A 9 1.05 2.08 -5.77
CA GLY A 9 1.25 2.17 -4.32
C GLY A 9 0.23 3.06 -3.63
N VAL A 10 -0.41 2.55 -2.58
CA VAL A 10 -1.38 3.29 -1.76
C VAL A 10 -1.00 3.25 -0.28
N GLY A 11 -1.35 4.29 0.46
CA GLY A 11 -1.10 4.40 1.89
C GLY A 11 -2.07 5.36 2.56
N ARG A 12 -2.47 5.04 3.80
CA ARG A 12 -3.42 5.85 4.58
C ARG A 12 -2.87 7.22 5.01
N GLY A 13 -1.56 7.36 5.09
CA GLY A 13 -0.90 8.42 5.85
C GLY A 13 -0.78 8.06 7.33
N ALA A 14 0.34 8.43 7.95
CA ALA A 14 0.64 8.08 9.35
C ALA A 14 0.65 9.29 10.29
N SER A 15 0.92 10.49 9.76
CA SER A 15 1.06 11.71 10.56
C SER A 15 -0.27 12.48 10.64
N PRO A 16 -0.79 12.77 11.85
CA PRO A 16 -1.93 13.66 12.02
C PRO A 16 -1.69 15.06 11.43
N TYR A 17 -0.44 15.56 11.53
CA TYR A 17 -0.07 16.87 11.01
C TYR A 17 -0.11 16.92 9.48
N GLU A 18 0.36 15.87 8.81
CA GLU A 18 0.30 15.79 7.35
C GLU A 18 -1.15 15.76 6.86
N LEU A 19 -2.00 14.96 7.50
CA LEU A 19 -3.42 14.87 7.15
C LEU A 19 -4.15 16.18 7.39
N ALA A 20 -3.80 16.92 8.45
CA ALA A 20 -4.40 18.22 8.75
C ALA A 20 -4.17 19.26 7.62
N TYR A 21 -3.03 19.23 6.92
CA TYR A 21 -2.80 20.11 5.77
C TYR A 21 -3.77 19.88 4.61
N TYR A 22 -4.34 18.68 4.53
CA TYR A 22 -5.35 18.32 3.53
C TYR A 22 -6.77 18.30 4.10
N ASN A 23 -6.97 18.85 5.30
CA ASN A 23 -8.24 18.85 6.02
C ASN A 23 -8.83 17.43 6.22
N VAL A 24 -7.99 16.42 6.41
CA VAL A 24 -8.41 15.04 6.70
C VAL A 24 -8.36 14.80 8.21
N PRO A 25 -9.49 14.53 8.88
CA PRO A 25 -9.48 14.21 10.30
C PRO A 25 -8.74 12.89 10.56
N PHE A 26 -7.73 12.90 11.43
CA PHE A 26 -6.89 11.72 11.68
C PHE A 26 -7.69 10.49 12.11
N LEU A 27 -8.72 10.67 12.95
CA LEU A 27 -9.56 9.56 13.42
C LEU A 27 -10.45 8.95 12.32
N GLU A 28 -10.79 9.73 11.30
CA GLU A 28 -11.63 9.30 10.18
C GLU A 28 -10.79 8.76 9.01
N SER A 29 -9.48 9.02 9.01
CA SER A 29 -8.57 8.68 7.92
C SER A 29 -8.60 7.21 7.51
N LYS A 30 -8.83 6.28 8.45
CA LYS A 30 -8.94 4.86 8.15
C LYS A 30 -10.15 4.58 7.26
N TYR A 31 -11.32 5.05 7.68
CA TYR A 31 -12.55 4.87 6.94
C TYR A 31 -12.48 5.56 5.57
N MET A 32 -12.01 6.81 5.53
CA MET A 32 -11.81 7.55 4.29
C MET A 32 -10.86 6.83 3.33
N PHE A 33 -9.79 6.24 3.85
CA PHE A 33 -8.85 5.47 3.05
C PHE A 33 -9.50 4.20 2.47
N GLU A 34 -10.21 3.43 3.30
CA GLU A 34 -10.91 2.22 2.84
C GLU A 34 -11.96 2.53 1.75
N GLU A 35 -12.75 3.60 1.92
CA GLU A 35 -13.70 4.06 0.89
C GLU A 35 -12.98 4.50 -0.39
N SER A 36 -11.85 5.21 -0.27
CA SER A 36 -11.06 5.65 -1.43
C SER A 36 -10.50 4.48 -2.26
N ILE A 37 -10.16 3.35 -1.61
CA ILE A 37 -9.71 2.14 -2.31
C ILE A 37 -10.85 1.54 -3.13
N ASP A 38 -12.08 1.53 -2.62
CA ASP A 38 -13.24 1.07 -3.38
C ASP A 38 -13.56 1.98 -4.57
N VAL A 39 -13.45 3.31 -4.39
CA VAL A 39 -13.54 4.29 -5.48
C VAL A 39 -12.49 4.00 -6.55
N LEU A 40 -11.21 3.82 -6.17
CA LEU A 40 -10.12 3.53 -7.10
C LEU A 40 -10.35 2.21 -7.85
N ARG A 41 -10.75 1.15 -7.14
CA ARG A 41 -11.10 -0.15 -7.73
C ARG A 41 -12.19 0.00 -8.79
N LYS A 42 -13.27 0.73 -8.48
CA LYS A 42 -14.38 0.97 -9.43
C LYS A 42 -13.94 1.80 -10.62
N GLY A 43 -13.24 2.91 -10.39
CA GLY A 43 -12.80 3.82 -11.44
C GLY A 43 -11.80 3.19 -12.41
N LEU A 44 -10.88 2.37 -11.92
CA LEU A 44 -9.89 1.70 -12.77
C LEU A 44 -10.48 0.58 -13.64
N ARG A 45 -11.66 0.06 -13.27
CA ARG A 45 -12.30 -1.12 -13.89
C ARG A 45 -13.52 -0.79 -14.74
N ALA A 46 -13.95 0.47 -14.79
CA ALA A 46 -15.16 0.89 -15.48
C ALA A 46 -14.90 2.09 -16.39
N SER A 47 -15.64 2.19 -17.49
CA SER A 47 -15.63 3.38 -18.37
C SER A 47 -16.34 4.58 -17.74
N ARG A 48 -17.19 4.35 -16.74
CA ARG A 48 -17.89 5.38 -15.97
C ARG A 48 -17.92 5.02 -14.49
N LEU A 49 -17.51 5.95 -13.64
CA LEU A 49 -17.47 5.79 -12.19
C LEU A 49 -18.81 6.25 -11.57
N ASN A 50 -19.42 5.32 -10.84
CA ASN A 50 -20.54 5.58 -9.94
C ASN A 50 -20.16 5.10 -8.54
N HIS A 51 -20.25 5.99 -7.55
CA HIS A 51 -19.96 5.66 -6.16
C HIS A 51 -20.78 6.57 -5.24
N LYS A 52 -21.35 6.02 -4.18
CA LYS A 52 -22.06 6.76 -3.14
C LYS A 52 -21.67 6.15 -1.79
N GLY A 53 -20.66 6.73 -1.16
CA GLY A 53 -20.26 6.43 0.21
C GLY A 53 -20.52 7.64 1.11
N GLU A 54 -19.99 7.60 2.34
CA GLU A 54 -20.17 8.69 3.29
C GLU A 54 -19.23 9.86 2.99
N LYS A 55 -18.07 9.60 2.37
CA LYS A 55 -17.01 10.60 2.16
C LYS A 55 -16.88 11.02 0.71
N TYR A 56 -17.13 10.10 -0.22
CA TYR A 56 -17.04 10.34 -1.64
C TYR A 56 -18.37 10.04 -2.32
N THR A 57 -18.75 10.90 -3.26
CA THR A 57 -19.90 10.66 -4.13
C THR A 57 -19.54 11.06 -5.54
N PHE A 58 -19.62 10.10 -6.46
CA PHE A 58 -19.40 10.27 -7.88
C PHE A 58 -20.63 9.76 -8.63
N ARG A 59 -21.15 10.58 -9.53
CA ARG A 59 -22.32 10.24 -10.34
C ARG A 59 -21.93 10.34 -11.80
N ASP A 60 -21.89 9.18 -12.44
CA ASP A 60 -21.71 9.05 -13.87
C ASP A 60 -20.47 9.79 -14.41
N VAL A 61 -19.33 9.63 -13.73
CA VAL A 61 -18.08 10.32 -14.11
C VAL A 61 -17.36 9.52 -15.20
N PRO A 62 -17.06 10.10 -16.38
CA PRO A 62 -16.32 9.39 -17.43
C PRO A 62 -14.87 9.09 -17.02
N MET A 63 -14.42 7.87 -17.31
CA MET A 63 -13.04 7.40 -17.10
C MET A 63 -12.32 7.28 -18.44
N GLU A 64 -11.98 8.43 -19.03
CA GLU A 64 -11.49 8.53 -20.42
C GLU A 64 -10.13 7.87 -20.69
N ILE A 65 -9.34 7.65 -19.63
CA ILE A 65 -7.99 7.07 -19.74
C ILE A 65 -7.98 5.75 -18.97
N PRO A 66 -8.38 4.62 -19.60
CA PRO A 66 -8.32 3.32 -18.95
C PRO A 66 -6.86 2.87 -18.76
N PRO A 67 -6.57 2.07 -17.70
CA PRO A 67 -5.26 1.45 -17.57
C PRO A 67 -5.03 0.43 -18.69
N LEU A 68 -3.77 0.33 -19.16
CA LEU A 68 -3.39 -0.73 -20.10
C LEU A 68 -3.48 -2.12 -19.45
N GLN A 69 -3.12 -2.20 -18.15
CA GLN A 69 -3.19 -3.43 -17.37
C GLN A 69 -4.63 -3.73 -16.96
N GLN A 70 -5.04 -4.99 -17.11
CA GLN A 70 -6.40 -5.45 -16.81
C GLN A 70 -6.38 -6.47 -15.65
N PRO A 71 -7.36 -6.41 -14.73
CA PRO A 71 -8.42 -5.39 -14.61
C PRO A 71 -7.94 -4.03 -14.10
N ASN A 72 -6.71 -3.94 -13.55
CA ASN A 72 -6.09 -2.70 -13.08
C ASN A 72 -4.57 -2.91 -12.98
N PRO A 73 -3.76 -1.85 -12.79
CA PRO A 73 -2.37 -2.00 -12.34
C PRO A 73 -2.31 -2.73 -10.98
N PRO A 74 -1.27 -3.53 -10.67
CA PRO A 74 -1.11 -4.16 -9.37
C PRO A 74 -1.07 -3.13 -8.23
N PHE A 75 -1.90 -3.34 -7.21
CA PHE A 75 -1.91 -2.53 -5.99
C PHE A 75 -0.82 -2.97 -5.02
N TRP A 76 -0.19 -2.00 -4.37
CA TRP A 76 0.78 -2.17 -3.28
C TRP A 76 0.36 -1.39 -2.04
N PHE A 77 0.62 -1.96 -0.86
CA PHE A 77 0.36 -1.29 0.42
C PHE A 77 1.54 -1.36 1.38
N GLY A 78 1.74 -0.27 2.14
CA GLY A 78 2.73 -0.21 3.22
C GLY A 78 2.29 -0.98 4.47
N ALA A 79 2.81 -2.19 4.65
CA ALA A 79 2.41 -3.14 5.69
C ALA A 79 3.30 -3.05 6.96
N PHE A 80 3.31 -1.92 7.67
CA PHE A 80 4.21 -1.67 8.80
C PHE A 80 3.78 -2.23 10.16
N SER A 81 2.69 -2.99 10.23
CA SER A 81 2.13 -3.53 11.47
C SER A 81 1.27 -4.76 11.18
N ASN A 82 0.99 -5.57 12.21
CA ASN A 82 0.15 -6.76 12.09
C ASN A 82 -1.22 -6.45 11.44
N PRO A 83 -1.98 -5.41 11.88
CA PRO A 83 -3.23 -5.04 11.21
C PRO A 83 -3.05 -4.60 9.76
N ASN A 84 -1.95 -3.91 9.44
CA ASN A 84 -1.68 -3.44 8.07
C ASN A 84 -1.30 -4.60 7.12
N ALA A 85 -0.53 -5.58 7.60
CA ALA A 85 -0.21 -6.79 6.86
C ALA A 85 -1.47 -7.61 6.57
N GLN A 86 -2.32 -7.81 7.59
CA GLN A 86 -3.60 -8.48 7.42
C GLN A 86 -4.53 -7.74 6.46
N PHE A 87 -4.61 -6.40 6.58
CA PHE A 87 -5.39 -5.56 5.70
C PHE A 87 -4.96 -5.68 4.23
N ALA A 88 -3.65 -5.63 3.96
CA ALA A 88 -3.12 -5.82 2.61
C ALA A 88 -3.49 -7.18 2.02
N GLY A 89 -3.32 -8.25 2.81
CA GLY A 89 -3.68 -9.60 2.41
C GLY A 89 -5.17 -9.73 2.11
N ASN A 90 -6.04 -9.22 3.00
CA ASN A 90 -7.50 -9.28 2.86
C ASN A 90 -8.04 -8.57 1.61
N LEU A 91 -7.33 -7.55 1.10
CA LEU A 91 -7.68 -6.86 -0.15
C LEU A 91 -6.92 -7.39 -1.36
N GLY A 92 -6.13 -8.45 -1.21
CA GLY A 92 -5.39 -9.08 -2.29
C GLY A 92 -4.18 -8.29 -2.79
N MET A 93 -3.81 -7.18 -2.13
CA MET A 93 -2.72 -6.30 -2.57
C MET A 93 -1.35 -6.97 -2.43
N ASN A 94 -0.36 -6.52 -3.20
CA ASN A 94 1.04 -6.70 -2.83
C ASN A 94 1.34 -5.85 -1.59
N ALA A 95 2.38 -6.21 -0.84
CA ALA A 95 2.74 -5.51 0.39
C ALA A 95 4.22 -5.19 0.43
N VAL A 96 4.58 -4.10 1.12
CA VAL A 96 5.97 -3.73 1.38
C VAL A 96 6.12 -3.21 2.81
N CYS A 97 7.21 -3.56 3.49
CA CYS A 97 7.52 -3.03 4.81
C CYS A 97 9.03 -2.80 5.01
N GLY A 98 9.36 -2.01 6.04
CA GLY A 98 10.73 -1.82 6.52
C GLY A 98 10.99 -2.63 7.78
N GLY A 99 12.15 -2.39 8.41
CA GLY A 99 12.52 -3.03 9.68
C GLY A 99 13.46 -4.22 9.53
N THR A 100 13.68 -4.95 10.63
CA THR A 100 14.61 -6.09 10.67
C THR A 100 14.08 -7.27 9.85
N ASN A 101 14.95 -8.23 9.50
CA ASN A 101 14.53 -9.46 8.81
C ASN A 101 13.45 -10.22 9.59
N LYS A 102 13.56 -10.26 10.92
CA LYS A 102 12.53 -10.85 11.78
C LYS A 102 11.19 -10.12 11.66
N MET A 103 11.18 -8.79 11.69
CA MET A 103 9.94 -8.02 11.55
C MET A 103 9.26 -8.28 10.20
N VAL A 104 10.03 -8.27 9.11
CA VAL A 104 9.52 -8.57 7.76
C VAL A 104 8.93 -9.98 7.70
N HIS A 105 9.64 -10.97 8.25
CA HIS A 105 9.16 -12.35 8.34
C HIS A 105 7.84 -12.45 9.11
N ASP A 106 7.78 -11.90 10.32
CA ASP A 106 6.60 -11.96 11.18
C ASP A 106 5.37 -11.29 10.53
N LEU A 107 5.56 -10.19 9.80
CA LEU A 107 4.49 -9.53 9.05
C LEU A 107 4.04 -10.35 7.83
N LYS A 108 4.97 -11.03 7.16
CA LYS A 108 4.65 -11.92 6.04
C LYS A 108 3.79 -13.11 6.48
N GLU A 109 4.09 -13.70 7.64
CA GLU A 109 3.29 -14.79 8.25
C GLU A 109 1.84 -14.39 8.51
N ILE A 110 1.57 -13.10 8.72
CA ILE A 110 0.21 -12.56 8.87
C ILE A 110 -0.43 -12.28 7.50
N TYR A 111 0.36 -11.77 6.56
CA TYR A 111 -0.09 -11.42 5.22
C TYR A 111 -0.49 -12.65 4.39
N ASP A 112 0.33 -13.70 4.38
CA ASP A 112 0.16 -14.86 3.51
C ASP A 112 -1.21 -15.54 3.65
N PRO A 113 -1.70 -15.91 4.85
CA PRO A 113 -3.03 -16.53 4.99
C PRO A 113 -4.15 -15.57 4.59
N ALA A 114 -4.03 -14.28 4.91
CA ALA A 114 -5.01 -13.27 4.50
C ALA A 114 -5.08 -13.11 2.97
N ARG A 115 -3.91 -13.09 2.29
CA ARG A 115 -3.82 -13.03 0.83
C ARG A 115 -4.38 -14.27 0.17
N ALA A 116 -4.10 -15.45 0.73
CA ALA A 116 -4.63 -16.72 0.25
C ALA A 116 -6.17 -16.74 0.34
N ALA A 117 -6.74 -16.31 1.47
CA ALA A 117 -8.18 -16.22 1.67
C ALA A 117 -8.86 -15.21 0.73
N ALA A 118 -8.17 -14.12 0.38
CA ALA A 118 -8.70 -13.11 -0.54
C ALA A 118 -8.68 -13.55 -2.02
N ARG A 119 -7.91 -14.58 -2.39
CA ARG A 119 -7.70 -14.98 -3.79
C ARG A 119 -9.04 -15.30 -4.47
N GLY A 120 -9.31 -14.61 -5.58
CA GLY A 120 -10.52 -14.84 -6.39
C GLY A 120 -11.82 -14.32 -5.77
N THR A 121 -11.77 -13.74 -4.58
CA THR A 121 -12.91 -13.04 -4.00
C THR A 121 -13.18 -11.74 -4.77
N GLU A 122 -14.39 -11.19 -4.63
CA GLU A 122 -14.71 -9.90 -5.23
C GLU A 122 -13.77 -8.78 -4.74
N ARG A 123 -13.30 -8.88 -3.49
CA ARG A 123 -12.41 -7.88 -2.86
C ARG A 123 -10.95 -8.00 -3.30
N ASP A 124 -10.59 -9.02 -4.08
CA ASP A 124 -9.23 -9.15 -4.62
C ASP A 124 -8.94 -7.98 -5.58
N LEU A 125 -8.03 -7.10 -5.17
CA LEU A 125 -7.56 -5.99 -5.98
C LEU A 125 -6.57 -6.44 -7.05
N ASN A 126 -5.90 -7.57 -6.85
CA ASN A 126 -4.88 -8.11 -7.75
C ASN A 126 -5.21 -9.55 -8.20
N PRO A 127 -6.40 -9.83 -8.76
CA PRO A 127 -6.76 -11.19 -9.15
C PRO A 127 -5.86 -11.73 -10.29
N HIS A 128 -5.36 -10.81 -11.11
CA HIS A 128 -4.47 -11.03 -12.26
C HIS A 128 -2.99 -11.25 -11.86
N VAL A 129 -2.62 -10.99 -10.61
CA VAL A 129 -1.26 -11.23 -10.13
C VAL A 129 -1.15 -12.69 -9.69
N GLU A 130 -0.45 -13.50 -10.48
CA GLU A 130 -0.30 -14.94 -10.21
C GLU A 130 0.44 -15.19 -8.89
N LYS A 131 1.54 -14.47 -8.69
CA LYS A 131 2.45 -14.57 -7.54
C LYS A 131 2.44 -13.26 -6.75
N PRO A 132 1.66 -13.17 -5.65
CA PRO A 132 1.65 -11.99 -4.80
C PRO A 132 3.04 -11.68 -4.23
N MET A 133 3.39 -10.41 -4.18
CA MET A 133 4.70 -9.95 -3.71
C MET A 133 4.60 -9.38 -2.28
N PHE A 134 5.52 -9.79 -1.43
CA PHE A 134 5.77 -9.18 -0.13
C PHE A 134 7.21 -8.66 -0.09
N GLY A 135 7.37 -7.37 -0.35
CA GLY A 135 8.65 -6.70 -0.46
C GLY A 135 9.19 -6.19 0.88
N ALA A 136 10.49 -6.00 0.92
CA ALA A 136 11.18 -5.33 2.01
C ALA A 136 12.03 -4.19 1.45
N PHE A 137 11.95 -2.99 2.02
CA PHE A 137 12.93 -1.95 1.74
C PHE A 137 14.02 -1.94 2.82
N ARG A 138 15.22 -1.56 2.39
CA ARG A 138 16.41 -1.48 3.22
C ARG A 138 17.09 -0.15 2.96
N HIS A 139 17.55 0.46 4.03
CA HIS A 139 18.49 1.56 3.91
C HIS A 139 19.89 0.95 3.80
N CYS A 140 20.62 1.34 2.76
CA CYS A 140 21.97 0.87 2.50
C CYS A 140 22.89 2.08 2.45
N PHE A 141 24.04 1.97 3.11
CA PHE A 141 25.13 2.93 3.00
C PHE A 141 26.40 2.14 2.65
N VAL A 142 27.16 2.62 1.67
CA VAL A 142 28.39 2.00 1.20
C VAL A 142 29.52 2.99 1.44
N GLY A 143 30.45 2.63 2.33
CA GLY A 143 31.71 3.36 2.56
C GLY A 143 32.89 2.65 1.89
N GLU A 144 34.09 3.24 1.94
CA GLU A 144 35.30 2.59 1.44
C GLU A 144 35.65 1.36 2.28
N THR A 145 35.26 1.36 3.56
CA THR A 145 35.36 0.22 4.48
C THR A 145 34.09 0.07 5.32
N ASP A 146 33.87 -1.13 5.86
CA ASP A 146 32.76 -1.39 6.79
C ASP A 146 32.80 -0.47 8.02
N SER A 147 34.01 -0.18 8.53
CA SER A 147 34.20 0.71 9.69
C SER A 147 33.76 2.14 9.41
N GLU A 148 34.07 2.65 8.21
CA GLU A 148 33.65 3.99 7.79
C GLU A 148 32.12 4.02 7.60
N ALA A 149 31.57 3.02 6.91
CA ALA A 149 30.14 2.90 6.69
C ALA A 149 29.36 2.92 8.02
N ASP A 150 29.84 2.16 9.00
CA ASP A 150 29.26 2.10 10.33
C ASP A 150 29.37 3.43 11.08
N ALA A 151 30.52 4.11 11.02
CA ALA A 151 30.73 5.39 11.69
C ALA A 151 29.76 6.47 11.20
N ILE A 152 29.44 6.46 9.89
CA ILE A 152 28.53 7.42 9.26
C ILE A 152 27.06 7.02 9.47
N ALA A 153 26.71 5.76 9.23
CA ALA A 153 25.31 5.32 9.17
C ALA A 153 24.70 5.04 10.57
N LYS A 154 25.44 4.42 11.50
CA LYS A 154 24.88 4.01 12.81
C LYS A 154 24.27 5.17 13.61
N PRO A 155 24.84 6.39 13.65
CA PRO A 155 24.22 7.51 14.36
C PRO A 155 22.78 7.81 13.92
N ALA A 156 22.43 7.60 12.65
CA ALA A 156 21.08 7.83 12.13
C ALA A 156 20.03 6.83 12.67
N TYR A 157 20.47 5.67 13.18
CA TYR A 157 19.60 4.61 13.71
C TYR A 157 19.57 4.54 15.24
N LYS A 158 20.27 5.45 15.93
CA LYS A 158 20.14 5.56 17.39
C LYS A 158 18.69 5.97 17.71
N LYS A 159 17.97 5.14 18.47
CA LYS A 159 16.65 5.50 18.98
C LYS A 159 16.78 6.82 19.74
N LYS A 160 16.14 7.88 19.26
CA LYS A 160 15.91 9.06 20.08
C LYS A 160 14.95 8.63 21.18
N VAL A 161 15.41 8.71 22.43
CA VAL A 161 14.51 8.71 23.59
C VAL A 161 13.78 10.05 23.48
N ILE A 162 12.50 10.00 23.10
CA ILE A 162 11.57 11.13 23.14
C ILE A 162 10.64 10.86 24.30
#